data_AF-A0A1G8KQY7-F1
#
_entry.id   AF-A0A1G8KQY7-F1
#
_cell.length_a   1.000
_cell.length_b   1.000
_cell.length_c   1.000
_cell.angle_alpha   90.00
_cell.angle_beta   90.00
_cell.angle_gamma   90.00
#
_symmetry.space_group_name_H-M   'P 1'
#
loop_
_entity.id
_entity.type
_entity.pdbx_description
1 polymer ?
#
loop_
_entity_poly.entity_id
_entity_poly.type
_entity_poly.pdbx_seq_one_letter_code
_entity_poly.pdbx_strand_id
1 'polypeptide(L)'
;MIDYRKTALAVVACVAASGAIAQPFMGKGEVEGWNIFYNEATKGCFMETQQEPYVVQIGTEMAMLGEGDTEKFGFLAVYTSGDVEIADGEQREVKFDIDGAMFSGMATGAAREGFAGGYVVANNPNFGNDLAMKQTLTINPGMENAVEIDLTGTKMAMEATRECQKEMMVQ
;
A
#
# COMPACT_ATOMS: atom_id res chain seq x y z
N MET A 1 -45.17 -25.76 -49.85
CA MET A 1 -44.92 -25.97 -48.42
C MET A 1 -43.56 -26.64 -48.27
N ILE A 2 -42.52 -25.86 -47.94
CA ILE A 2 -41.23 -26.36 -47.46
C ILE A 2 -40.82 -25.40 -46.35
N ASP A 3 -40.78 -25.92 -45.13
CA ASP A 3 -40.60 -25.21 -43.86
C ASP A 3 -39.20 -24.62 -43.70
N TYR A 4 -39.14 -23.33 -43.34
CA TYR A 4 -37.93 -22.61 -42.98
C TYR A 4 -37.57 -22.94 -41.52
N ARG A 5 -36.75 -23.98 -41.31
CA ARG A 5 -36.19 -24.31 -39.99
C ARG A 5 -35.22 -23.21 -39.56
N LYS A 6 -35.62 -22.44 -38.55
CA LYS A 6 -34.82 -21.43 -37.87
C LYS A 6 -33.67 -22.10 -37.11
N THR A 7 -32.44 -21.97 -37.60
CA THR A 7 -31.22 -22.31 -36.86
C THR A 7 -30.89 -21.16 -35.91
N ALA A 8 -31.24 -21.31 -34.64
CA ALA A 8 -30.83 -20.38 -33.59
C ALA A 8 -29.36 -20.67 -33.21
N LEU A 9 -28.47 -19.71 -33.48
CA LEU A 9 -27.08 -19.74 -33.05
C LEU A 9 -27.03 -19.29 -31.58
N ALA A 10 -26.76 -20.20 -30.65
CA ALA A 10 -26.54 -19.87 -29.25
C ALA A 10 -25.09 -19.41 -29.06
N VAL A 11 -24.89 -18.10 -28.85
CA VAL A 11 -23.60 -17.54 -28.43
C VAL A 11 -23.44 -17.79 -26.93
N VAL A 12 -22.60 -18.74 -26.56
CA VAL A 12 -22.17 -18.93 -25.17
C VAL A 12 -21.14 -17.84 -24.86
N ALA A 13 -21.58 -16.78 -24.20
CA ALA A 13 -20.69 -15.77 -23.63
C ALA A 13 -20.07 -16.37 -22.36
N CYS A 14 -18.84 -16.86 -22.45
CA CYS A 14 -18.04 -17.22 -21.28
C CYS A 14 -17.70 -15.92 -20.53
N VAL A 15 -18.45 -15.62 -19.47
CA VAL A 15 -18.06 -14.61 -18.49
C VAL A 15 -16.87 -15.20 -17.73
N ALA A 16 -15.66 -14.81 -18.12
CA ALA A 16 -14.48 -15.05 -17.30
C ALA A 16 -14.65 -14.18 -16.04
N ALA A 17 -15.13 -14.79 -14.97
CA ALA A 17 -15.01 -14.20 -13.65
C ALA A 17 -13.52 -14.13 -13.34
N SER A 18 -12.91 -12.96 -13.50
CA SER A 18 -11.58 -12.67 -12.96
C SER A 18 -11.67 -12.92 -11.46
N GLY A 19 -11.14 -14.05 -10.99
CA GLY A 19 -11.00 -14.27 -9.55
C GLY A 19 -10.12 -13.16 -9.01
N ALA A 20 -10.67 -12.29 -8.18
CA ALA A 20 -9.87 -11.42 -7.34
C ALA A 20 -9.03 -12.35 -6.46
N ILE A 21 -7.73 -12.45 -6.74
CA ILE A 21 -6.80 -13.10 -5.81
C ILE A 21 -6.67 -12.12 -4.65
N ALA A 22 -7.35 -12.41 -3.54
CA ALA A 22 -7.18 -11.69 -2.30
C ALA A 22 -5.68 -11.66 -1.96
N GLN A 23 -5.17 -10.49 -1.57
CA GLN A 23 -3.76 -10.37 -1.20
C GLN A 23 -3.46 -11.34 -0.03
N PRO A 24 -2.33 -12.07 -0.05
CA PRO A 24 -2.02 -13.11 0.93
C PRO A 24 -1.53 -12.49 2.26
N PHE A 25 -2.33 -11.59 2.82
CA PHE A 25 -2.01 -10.85 4.04
C PHE A 25 -2.60 -11.58 5.24
N MET A 26 -1.71 -12.07 6.10
CA MET A 26 -2.09 -12.65 7.38
C MET A 26 -2.08 -11.58 8.47
N GLY A 27 -3.22 -11.34 9.11
CA GLY A 27 -3.30 -10.45 10.26
C GLY A 27 -2.50 -10.98 11.45
N LYS A 28 -1.73 -10.10 12.10
CA LYS A 28 -0.84 -10.42 13.23
C LYS A 28 -1.17 -9.66 14.51
N GLY A 29 -1.98 -8.61 14.42
CA GLY A 29 -2.46 -7.87 15.57
C GLY A 29 -2.84 -6.44 15.19
N GLU A 30 -3.17 -5.64 16.20
CA GLU A 30 -3.47 -4.22 16.06
C GLU A 30 -2.81 -3.47 17.23
N VAL A 31 -2.18 -2.33 16.94
CA VAL A 31 -1.52 -1.45 17.92
C VAL A 31 -1.77 0.00 17.54
N GLU A 32 -2.33 0.79 18.46
CA GLU A 32 -2.55 2.24 18.28
C GLU A 32 -3.30 2.61 16.98
N GLY A 33 -4.31 1.81 16.57
CA GLY A 33 -5.08 2.05 15.35
C GLY A 33 -4.40 1.62 14.05
N TRP A 34 -3.28 0.89 14.14
CA TRP A 34 -2.61 0.26 13.01
C TRP A 34 -2.72 -1.26 13.09
N ASN A 35 -3.21 -1.86 12.02
CA ASN A 35 -3.22 -3.31 11.83
C ASN A 35 -1.84 -3.77 11.38
N ILE A 36 -1.34 -4.87 11.94
CA ILE A 36 -0.08 -5.49 11.56
C ILE A 36 -0.38 -6.71 10.70
N PHE A 37 0.25 -6.77 9.53
CA PHE A 37 0.09 -7.85 8.57
C PHE A 37 1.44 -8.49 8.24
N TYR A 38 1.39 -9.77 7.90
CA TYR A 38 2.49 -10.48 7.24
C TYR A 38 2.08 -10.83 5.82
N ASN A 39 2.91 -10.46 4.85
CA ASN A 39 2.70 -10.80 3.45
C ASN A 39 3.45 -12.09 3.12
N GLU A 40 2.73 -13.17 2.81
CA GLU A 40 3.37 -14.45 2.48
C GLU A 40 4.18 -14.41 1.19
N ALA A 41 3.86 -13.49 0.27
CA ALA A 41 4.55 -13.36 -1.02
C ALA A 41 5.94 -12.74 -0.86
N THR A 42 6.06 -11.68 -0.04
CA THR A 42 7.32 -10.97 0.21
C THR A 42 8.05 -11.46 1.46
N LYS A 43 7.40 -12.28 2.29
CA LYS A 43 7.94 -12.73 3.59
C LYS A 43 8.25 -11.58 4.55
N GLY A 44 7.60 -10.43 4.38
CA GLY A 44 7.79 -9.26 5.23
C GLY A 44 6.52 -8.86 6.00
N CYS A 45 6.72 -8.28 7.18
CA CYS A 45 5.65 -7.64 7.94
C CYS A 45 5.53 -6.15 7.58
N PHE A 46 4.30 -5.66 7.52
CA PHE A 46 3.98 -4.23 7.35
C PHE A 46 2.80 -3.86 8.25
N MET A 47 2.61 -2.56 8.46
CA MET A 47 1.49 -2.00 9.19
C MET A 47 0.57 -1.23 8.24
N GLU A 48 -0.73 -1.26 8.51
CA GLU A 48 -1.75 -0.60 7.70
C GLU A 48 -2.80 0.09 8.58
N THR A 49 -3.24 1.27 8.17
CA THR A 49 -4.38 1.96 8.78
C THR A 49 -5.30 2.52 7.71
N GLN A 50 -6.59 2.67 8.06
CA GLN A 50 -7.61 3.31 7.23
C GLN A 50 -7.87 4.71 7.78
N GLN A 51 -7.61 5.72 6.97
CA GLN A 51 -7.92 7.12 7.23
C GLN A 51 -8.75 7.63 6.07
N GLU A 52 -10.07 7.42 6.11
CA GLU A 52 -10.98 7.65 4.98
C GLU A 52 -10.72 9.00 4.28
N PRO A 53 -10.56 9.02 2.94
CA PRO A 53 -10.74 7.92 1.99
C PRO A 53 -9.50 7.02 1.78
N TYR A 54 -8.43 7.23 2.56
CA TYR A 54 -7.10 6.64 2.33
C TYR A 54 -6.86 5.36 3.11
N VAL A 55 -6.13 4.42 2.49
CA VAL A 55 -5.46 3.32 3.17
C VAL A 55 -3.96 3.55 3.10
N VAL A 56 -3.31 3.54 4.26
CA VAL A 56 -1.88 3.84 4.39
C VAL A 56 -1.17 2.59 4.84
N GLN A 57 -0.08 2.23 4.18
CA GLN A 57 0.80 1.14 4.58
C GLN A 57 2.21 1.65 4.83
N ILE A 58 2.84 1.16 5.89
CA ILE A 58 4.23 1.48 6.23
C ILE A 58 4.98 0.16 6.50
N GLY A 59 6.21 0.07 6.03
CA GLY A 59 7.02 -1.14 6.22
C GLY A 59 8.49 -0.94 5.88
N THR A 60 9.22 -2.04 5.91
CA THR A 60 10.60 -2.09 5.42
C THR A 60 10.63 -2.30 3.90
N GLU A 61 11.81 -2.17 3.30
CA GLU A 61 12.01 -2.52 1.88
C GLU A 61 11.65 -3.99 1.62
N MET A 62 12.07 -4.90 2.51
CA MET A 62 11.68 -6.31 2.47
C MET A 62 10.16 -6.50 2.45
N ALA A 63 9.41 -5.71 3.24
CA ALA A 63 7.97 -5.82 3.30
C ALA A 63 7.29 -5.62 1.93
N MET A 64 7.85 -4.73 1.11
CA MET A 64 7.32 -4.43 -0.21
C MET A 64 7.92 -5.28 -1.33
N LEU A 65 9.24 -5.42 -1.36
CA LEU A 65 9.94 -6.03 -2.50
C LEU A 65 10.23 -7.52 -2.31
N GLY A 66 10.16 -8.03 -1.08
CA GLY A 66 10.60 -9.38 -0.74
C GLY A 66 12.12 -9.55 -0.73
N GLU A 67 12.85 -8.45 -0.83
CA GLU A 67 14.30 -8.35 -0.69
C GLU A 67 14.66 -6.98 -0.09
N GLY A 68 15.90 -6.83 0.36
CA GLY A 68 16.39 -5.56 0.93
C GLY A 68 16.43 -5.57 2.47
N ASP A 69 16.39 -4.36 3.06
CA ASP A 69 16.54 -4.16 4.50
C ASP A 69 15.32 -4.70 5.27
N THR A 70 15.56 -5.35 6.42
CA THR A 70 14.53 -5.95 7.29
C THR A 70 14.29 -5.14 8.57
N GLU A 71 15.11 -4.13 8.85
CA GLU A 71 15.07 -3.33 10.08
C GLU A 71 14.67 -1.87 9.83
N LYS A 72 15.13 -1.30 8.70
CA LYS A 72 14.86 0.08 8.33
C LYS A 72 13.54 0.19 7.58
N PHE A 73 12.68 1.03 8.13
CA PHE A 73 11.47 1.42 7.44
C PHE A 73 11.80 2.43 6.35
N GLY A 74 11.14 2.25 5.22
CA GLY A 74 11.36 3.04 4.01
C GLY A 74 10.26 2.82 2.99
N PHE A 75 9.45 1.77 3.13
CA PHE A 75 8.25 1.58 2.34
C PHE A 75 7.10 2.41 2.93
N LEU A 76 6.46 3.19 2.06
CA LEU A 76 5.19 3.88 2.32
C LEU A 76 4.30 3.67 1.09
N ALA A 77 3.07 3.21 1.29
CA ALA A 77 2.04 3.20 0.27
C ALA A 77 0.80 3.97 0.75
N VAL A 78 0.18 4.72 -0.15
CA VAL A 78 -1.09 5.38 0.09
C VAL A 78 -2.02 5.09 -1.07
N TYR A 79 -3.19 4.56 -0.74
CA TYR A 79 -4.25 4.23 -1.68
C TYR A 79 -5.52 4.99 -1.31
N THR A 80 -6.37 5.29 -2.29
CA THR A 80 -7.67 5.93 -2.10
C THR A 80 -8.71 5.24 -2.98
N SER A 81 -9.98 5.32 -2.57
CA SER A 81 -11.12 4.92 -3.41
C SER A 81 -11.53 5.99 -4.43
N GLY A 82 -10.91 7.19 -4.36
CA GLY A 82 -11.10 8.28 -5.30
C GLY A 82 -10.16 8.22 -6.51
N ASP A 83 -10.17 9.30 -7.30
CA ASP A 83 -9.32 9.44 -8.47
C ASP A 83 -7.84 9.64 -8.08
N VAL A 84 -6.94 9.07 -8.89
CA VAL A 84 -5.48 9.22 -8.72
C VAL A 84 -4.80 9.63 -10.03
N GLU A 85 -3.72 10.38 -9.92
CA GLU A 85 -2.96 10.91 -11.07
C GLU A 85 -1.82 10.00 -11.56
N ILE A 86 -1.56 8.92 -10.83
CA ILE A 86 -0.52 7.94 -11.14
C ILE A 86 -1.19 6.63 -11.57
N ALA A 87 -0.97 6.23 -12.83
CA ALA A 87 -1.49 4.97 -13.33
C ALA A 87 -0.69 3.78 -12.77
N ASP A 88 -1.30 2.59 -12.79
CA ASP A 88 -0.64 1.35 -12.35
C ASP A 88 0.69 1.13 -13.11
N GLY A 89 1.78 0.94 -12.37
CA GLY A 89 3.15 0.82 -12.89
C GLY A 89 3.80 2.13 -13.39
N GLU A 90 3.07 3.24 -13.47
CA GLU A 90 3.64 4.55 -13.81
C GLU A 90 4.52 5.05 -12.65
N GLN A 91 5.62 5.73 -13.00
CA GLN A 91 6.48 6.37 -12.00
C GLN A 91 6.33 7.89 -12.05
N ARG A 92 6.19 8.51 -10.88
CA ARG A 92 6.11 9.97 -10.70
C ARG A 92 6.98 10.40 -9.53
N GLU A 93 7.61 11.55 -9.64
CA GLU A 93 8.23 12.18 -8.47
C GLU A 93 7.13 12.73 -7.55
N VAL A 94 7.24 12.41 -6.27
CA VAL A 94 6.31 12.84 -5.22
C VAL A 94 7.12 13.52 -4.11
N LYS A 95 6.55 14.57 -3.54
CA LYS A 95 7.13 15.29 -2.40
C LYS A 95 6.41 14.92 -1.11
N PHE A 96 7.15 14.81 -0.03
CA PHE A 96 6.64 14.51 1.29
C PHE A 96 7.09 15.61 2.25
N ASP A 97 6.15 16.17 3.00
CA ASP A 97 6.40 17.03 4.14
C ASP A 97 5.99 16.28 5.41
N ILE A 98 6.96 15.98 6.27
CA ILE A 98 6.68 15.35 7.57
C ILE A 98 6.97 16.39 8.65
N ASP A 99 5.94 17.03 9.19
CA ASP A 99 5.99 18.18 10.12
C ASP A 99 7.14 19.17 9.81
N GLY A 100 7.24 19.63 8.57
CA GLY A 100 8.24 20.59 8.09
C GLY A 100 9.53 19.98 7.54
N ALA A 101 9.75 18.67 7.64
CA ALA A 101 10.89 18.02 6.96
C ALA A 101 10.50 17.56 5.56
N MET A 102 11.21 18.09 4.57
CA MET A 102 10.95 17.82 3.17
C MET A 102 11.76 16.63 2.66
N PHE A 103 11.07 15.72 1.98
CA PHE A 103 11.63 14.60 1.25
C PHE A 103 11.04 14.55 -0.16
N SER A 104 11.72 13.86 -1.08
CA SER A 104 11.15 13.47 -2.36
C SER A 104 11.52 12.03 -2.69
N GLY A 105 10.69 11.40 -3.52
CA GLY A 105 10.91 10.04 -3.97
C GLY A 105 10.16 9.75 -5.26
N MET A 106 10.58 8.69 -5.95
CA MET A 106 9.83 8.17 -7.08
C MET A 106 8.75 7.21 -6.56
N ALA A 107 7.50 7.63 -6.67
CA ALA A 107 6.36 6.76 -6.44
C ALA A 107 6.09 5.90 -7.66
N THR A 108 5.71 4.65 -7.44
CA THR A 108 5.17 3.75 -8.46
C THR A 108 3.68 3.60 -8.20
N GLY A 109 2.86 3.80 -9.24
CA GLY A 109 1.43 3.63 -9.15
C GLY A 109 1.06 2.17 -8.95
N ALA A 110 0.03 1.93 -8.14
CA ALA A 110 -0.45 0.60 -7.81
C ALA A 110 -1.96 0.64 -7.54
N ALA A 111 -2.66 -0.42 -7.94
CA ALA A 111 -4.08 -0.60 -7.66
C ALA A 111 -4.36 -1.92 -6.93
N ARG A 112 -5.36 -1.91 -6.03
CA ARG A 112 -5.82 -3.10 -5.31
C ARG A 112 -7.28 -2.96 -4.92
N GLU A 113 -8.08 -4.01 -5.09
CA GLU A 113 -9.43 -4.18 -4.49
C GLU A 113 -10.30 -2.90 -4.38
N GLY A 114 -10.44 -2.14 -5.48
CA GLY A 114 -11.27 -0.92 -5.50
C GLY A 114 -10.59 0.36 -4.99
N PHE A 115 -9.30 0.28 -4.66
CA PHE A 115 -8.42 1.39 -4.34
C PHE A 115 -7.33 1.54 -5.40
N ALA A 116 -6.92 2.77 -5.65
CA ALA A 116 -5.77 3.12 -6.48
C ALA A 116 -4.87 4.11 -5.74
N GLY A 117 -3.60 4.16 -6.10
CA GLY A 117 -2.64 5.04 -5.45
C GLY A 117 -1.23 4.72 -5.87
N GLY A 118 -0.30 4.80 -4.93
CA GLY A 118 1.08 4.45 -5.21
C GLY A 118 1.89 4.23 -3.96
N TYR A 119 3.12 3.77 -4.18
CA TYR A 119 4.07 3.50 -3.11
C TYR A 119 5.45 4.01 -3.45
N VAL A 120 6.23 4.28 -2.40
CA VAL A 120 7.66 4.57 -2.48
C VAL A 120 8.46 3.56 -1.67
N VAL A 121 9.70 3.34 -2.07
CA VAL A 121 10.73 2.76 -1.22
C VAL A 121 11.82 3.83 -1.07
N ALA A 122 11.83 4.49 0.08
CA ALA A 122 12.77 5.55 0.40
C ALA A 122 14.16 4.97 0.72
N ASN A 123 15.19 5.58 0.15
CA ASN A 123 16.60 5.27 0.44
C ASN A 123 17.19 6.14 1.57
N ASN A 124 16.45 7.15 2.04
CA ASN A 124 16.89 8.03 3.11
C ASN A 124 16.45 7.48 4.47
N PRO A 125 17.38 7.10 5.36
CA PRO A 125 17.04 6.53 6.67
C PRO A 125 16.24 7.48 7.57
N ASN A 126 16.35 8.79 7.36
CA ASN A 126 15.59 9.78 8.14
C ASN A 126 14.09 9.73 7.80
N PHE A 127 13.70 9.25 6.61
CA PHE A 127 12.30 9.18 6.21
C PHE A 127 11.49 8.27 7.14
N GLY A 128 11.94 7.03 7.33
CA GLY A 128 11.31 6.10 8.27
C GLY A 128 11.35 6.58 9.72
N ASN A 129 12.42 7.25 10.13
CA ASN A 129 12.50 7.84 11.47
C ASN A 129 11.49 8.97 11.67
N ASP A 130 11.32 9.83 10.68
CA ASP A 130 10.37 10.94 10.73
C ASP A 130 8.93 10.44 10.71
N LEU A 131 8.62 9.42 9.91
CA LEU A 131 7.32 8.72 9.98
C LEU A 131 7.01 8.21 11.40
N ALA A 132 8.02 7.68 12.09
CA ALA A 132 7.86 7.17 13.44
C ALA A 132 7.62 8.28 14.48
N MET A 133 8.35 9.39 14.37
CA MET A 133 8.50 10.36 15.45
C MET A 133 7.62 11.60 15.32
N LYS A 134 7.04 11.83 14.15
CA LYS A 134 6.24 13.02 13.84
C LYS A 134 4.75 12.71 13.78
N GLN A 135 3.93 13.72 13.55
CA GLN A 135 2.47 13.65 13.69
C GLN A 135 1.75 13.75 12.36
N THR A 136 2.28 14.49 11.40
CA THR A 136 1.60 14.70 10.13
C THR A 136 2.53 14.38 8.96
N LEU A 137 2.01 13.64 7.99
CA LEU A 137 2.60 13.49 6.67
C LEU A 137 1.70 14.19 5.65
N THR A 138 2.26 15.15 4.91
CA THR A 138 1.61 15.74 3.74
C THR A 138 2.32 15.28 2.47
N ILE A 139 1.57 14.65 1.58
CA ILE A 139 2.02 14.24 0.25
C ILE A 139 1.65 15.35 -0.73
N ASN A 140 2.60 15.74 -1.59
CA ASN A 140 2.46 16.84 -2.54
C ASN A 140 2.00 18.17 -1.90
N PRO A 141 2.72 18.67 -0.88
CA PRO A 141 2.35 19.88 -0.15
C PRO A 141 2.20 21.08 -1.09
N GLY A 142 1.11 21.83 -0.93
CA GLY A 142 0.81 23.03 -1.72
C GLY A 142 0.22 22.76 -3.12
N MET A 143 -0.02 21.49 -3.48
CA MET A 143 -0.75 21.12 -4.69
C MET A 143 -2.25 20.93 -4.39
N GLU A 144 -3.11 21.04 -5.41
CA GLU A 144 -4.57 20.86 -5.24
C GLU A 144 -4.93 19.45 -4.76
N ASN A 145 -4.10 18.45 -5.09
CA ASN A 145 -4.23 17.06 -4.69
C ASN A 145 -3.36 16.69 -3.48
N ALA A 146 -3.04 17.65 -2.61
CA ALA A 146 -2.30 17.36 -1.39
C ALA A 146 -3.07 16.35 -0.51
N VAL A 147 -2.36 15.35 0.01
CA VAL A 147 -2.92 14.32 0.90
C VAL A 147 -2.31 14.50 2.28
N GLU A 148 -3.14 14.60 3.32
CA GLU A 148 -2.69 14.68 4.71
C GLU A 148 -3.02 13.37 5.43
N ILE A 149 -2.01 12.79 6.08
CA ILE A 149 -2.07 11.54 6.82
C ILE A 149 -1.65 11.79 8.26
N ASP A 150 -2.46 11.34 9.22
CA ASP A 150 -2.15 11.31 10.65
C ASP A 150 -1.17 10.17 10.95
N LEU A 151 -0.06 10.49 11.59
CA LEU A 151 0.98 9.54 12.00
C LEU A 151 0.88 9.17 13.48
N THR A 152 -0.21 9.52 14.16
CA THR A 152 -0.47 9.08 15.54
C THR A 152 -0.34 7.55 15.66
N GLY A 153 0.32 7.10 16.73
CA GLY A 153 0.55 5.67 16.98
C GLY A 153 1.65 5.03 16.13
N THR A 154 2.17 5.71 15.10
CA THR A 154 3.09 5.10 14.12
C THR A 154 4.33 4.49 14.77
N LYS A 155 4.93 5.17 15.75
CA LYS A 155 6.11 4.65 16.48
C LYS A 155 5.87 3.27 17.09
N MET A 156 4.81 3.12 17.86
CA MET A 156 4.51 1.88 18.59
C MET A 156 4.13 0.77 17.63
N ALA A 157 3.37 1.10 16.58
CA ALA A 157 3.03 0.14 15.54
C ALA A 157 4.25 -0.30 14.71
N MET A 158 5.22 0.57 14.46
CA MET A 158 6.49 0.19 13.81
C MET A 158 7.31 -0.74 14.72
N GLU A 159 7.31 -0.52 16.03
CA GLU A 159 7.95 -1.45 16.99
C GLU A 159 7.29 -2.83 16.94
N ALA A 160 5.95 -2.91 17.00
CA ALA A 160 5.20 -4.16 16.85
C ALA A 160 5.42 -4.85 15.48
N THR A 161 5.55 -4.06 14.41
CA THR A 161 5.86 -4.58 13.07
C THR A 161 7.26 -5.23 13.03
N ARG A 162 8.24 -4.65 13.74
CA ARG A 162 9.58 -5.29 13.86
C ARG A 162 9.51 -6.59 14.66
N GLU A 163 8.69 -6.64 15.70
CA GLU A 163 8.47 -7.87 16.48
C GLU A 163 7.86 -8.96 15.60
N CYS A 164 6.80 -8.63 14.83
CA CYS A 164 6.25 -9.51 13.80
C CYS A 164 7.33 -10.04 12.86
N GLN A 165 8.19 -9.17 12.32
CA GLN A 165 9.25 -9.60 11.40
C GLN A 165 10.20 -10.59 12.06
N LYS A 166 10.62 -10.34 13.30
CA LYS A 166 11.51 -11.24 14.05
C LYS A 166 10.87 -12.61 14.29
N GLU A 167 9.59 -12.64 14.65
CA GLU A 167 8.86 -13.90 14.87
C GLU A 167 8.76 -14.72 13.58
N MET A 168 8.56 -14.07 12.43
CA MET A 168 8.42 -14.77 11.14
C MET A 168 9.75 -15.24 10.55
N MET A 169 10.89 -14.70 11.00
CA MET A 169 12.23 -15.15 10.56
C MET A 169 12.76 -16.36 11.33
N VAL A 170 12.13 -16.72 12.46
CA VAL A 170 12.55 -17.86 13.32
C VAL A 170 11.73 -19.13 13.02
N GLN A 171 10.73 -19.05 12.14
CA GLN A 171 9.87 -20.16 11.71
C GLN A 171 10.36 -20.77 10.40
#